data_AF-A0A0A3HNE1-F1
#
_entry.id   AF-A0A0A3HNE1-F1
#
_cell.length_a   1.000
_cell.length_b   1.000
_cell.length_c   1.000
_cell.angle_alpha   90.00
_cell.angle_beta   90.00
_cell.angle_gamma   90.00
#
_symmetry.space_group_name_H-M   'P 1'
#
loop_
_entity.id
_entity.type
_entity.pdbx_description
1 polymer ?
#
loop_
_entity_poly.entity_id
_entity_poly.type
_entity_poly.pdbx_seq_one_letter_code
_entity_poly.pdbx_strand_id
1 'polypeptide(L)'
;MAITPITLSVANTQTMDETNRLKVAATPFEAQQSFASTLKDAIASVNNQQIQSDAMTQKLINGEDVDLHEVMITAQKAGVTLNATLEVRNKAIEAYQEIMRMSI
;
A
#
# COMPACT_ATOMS: atom_id res chain seq x y z
N MET A 1 -0.01 -40.24 -57.04
CA MET A 1 -0.45 -41.06 -55.88
C MET A 1 0.69 -41.10 -54.88
N ALA A 2 0.58 -40.35 -53.79
CA ALA A 2 1.55 -40.33 -52.70
C ALA A 2 0.84 -40.89 -51.46
N ILE A 3 1.38 -41.98 -50.93
CA ILE A 3 0.92 -42.67 -49.71
C ILE A 3 1.58 -41.99 -48.51
N THR A 4 0.76 -41.35 -47.67
CA THR A 4 1.19 -40.81 -46.37
C THR A 4 1.31 -41.95 -45.34
N PRO A 5 2.44 -42.11 -44.63
CA PRO A 5 2.53 -43.08 -43.54
C PRO A 5 1.77 -42.60 -42.30
N ILE A 6 1.04 -43.53 -41.71
CA ILE A 6 0.29 -43.40 -40.46
C ILE A 6 1.30 -43.24 -39.31
N THR A 7 1.32 -42.10 -38.62
CA THR A 7 2.06 -41.96 -37.36
C THR A 7 1.21 -42.48 -36.22
N LEU A 8 1.69 -43.56 -35.60
CA LEU A 8 1.13 -44.24 -34.45
C LEU A 8 1.07 -43.30 -33.23
N SER A 9 -0.10 -43.26 -32.59
CA SER A 9 -0.32 -42.69 -31.26
C SER A 9 0.52 -43.46 -30.24
N VAL A 10 1.44 -42.77 -29.58
CA VAL A 10 2.05 -43.21 -28.32
C VAL A 10 1.48 -42.32 -27.23
N ALA A 11 0.56 -42.88 -26.44
CA ALA A 11 0.17 -42.33 -25.17
C ALA A 11 1.38 -42.36 -24.22
N ASN A 12 1.79 -41.20 -23.73
CA ASN A 12 2.49 -41.11 -22.45
C ASN A 12 1.83 -40.02 -21.61
N THR A 13 1.42 -40.45 -20.42
CA THR A 13 0.68 -39.73 -19.39
C THR A 13 1.50 -38.64 -18.72
N GLN A 14 0.83 -37.50 -18.47
CA GLN A 14 0.94 -36.58 -17.31
C GLN A 14 2.35 -36.05 -17.01
N THR A 15 2.60 -34.74 -17.10
CA THR A 15 2.39 -33.84 -15.95
C THR A 15 2.07 -32.41 -16.39
N MET A 16 1.25 -31.76 -15.58
CA MET A 16 0.95 -30.32 -15.58
C MET A 16 2.27 -29.52 -15.51
N ASP A 17 2.49 -28.61 -16.46
CA ASP A 17 3.47 -27.53 -16.30
C ASP A 17 2.68 -26.22 -16.26
N GLU A 18 2.29 -25.87 -15.03
CA GLU A 18 1.99 -24.51 -14.66
C GLU A 18 3.13 -23.63 -15.16
N THR A 19 2.89 -22.81 -16.20
CA THR A 19 3.61 -21.55 -16.40
C THR A 19 3.24 -20.57 -15.26
N ASN A 20 3.62 -21.01 -14.06
CA ASN A 20 3.60 -20.34 -12.78
C ASN A 20 4.54 -19.15 -12.88
N ARG A 21 3.94 -17.98 -13.08
CA ARG A 21 4.20 -16.78 -12.26
C ARG A 21 5.66 -16.62 -11.81
N LEU A 22 6.58 -16.40 -12.73
CA LEU A 22 7.79 -15.66 -12.40
C LEU A 22 7.46 -14.16 -12.39
N LYS A 23 6.53 -13.79 -11.50
CA LYS A 23 6.51 -12.44 -10.94
C LYS A 23 7.75 -12.40 -10.07
N VAL A 24 8.85 -11.92 -10.64
CA VAL A 24 10.13 -11.67 -9.95
C VAL A 24 9.77 -11.15 -8.57
N ALA A 25 10.06 -11.95 -7.54
CA ALA A 25 9.87 -11.56 -6.17
C ALA A 25 10.73 -10.30 -5.99
N ALA A 26 10.07 -9.15 -5.81
CA ALA A 26 10.76 -7.91 -5.52
C ALA A 26 11.76 -8.20 -4.41
N THR A 27 13.04 -8.00 -4.70
CA THR A 27 14.07 -8.21 -3.69
C THR A 27 13.76 -7.31 -2.50
N PRO A 28 14.13 -7.68 -1.25
CA PRO A 28 13.89 -6.83 -0.08
C PRO A 28 14.36 -5.38 -0.29
N PHE A 29 15.40 -5.19 -1.10
CA PHE A 29 15.92 -3.91 -1.55
C PHE A 29 14.96 -3.14 -2.49
N GLU A 30 14.39 -3.78 -3.51
CA GLU A 30 13.37 -3.16 -4.37
C GLU A 30 12.09 -2.82 -3.61
N ALA A 31 11.68 -3.67 -2.66
CA ALA A 31 10.55 -3.40 -1.79
C ALA A 31 10.81 -2.17 -0.89
N GLN A 32 12.02 -2.02 -0.36
CA GLN A 32 12.42 -0.86 0.44
C GLN A 32 12.50 0.43 -0.38
N GLN A 33 13.00 0.36 -1.62
CA GLN A 33 13.01 1.51 -2.54
C GLN A 33 11.58 1.94 -2.92
N SER A 34 10.69 0.97 -3.19
CA SER A 34 9.27 1.23 -3.48
C SER A 34 8.56 1.85 -2.28
N PHE A 35 8.83 1.36 -1.07
CA PHE A 35 8.28 1.91 0.17
C PHE A 35 8.77 3.35 0.41
N ALA A 36 10.08 3.60 0.23
CA ALA A 36 10.65 4.94 0.38
C ALA A 36 10.04 5.96 -0.62
N SER A 37 9.82 5.55 -1.87
CA SER A 37 9.13 6.38 -2.86
C SER A 37 7.70 6.70 -2.45
N THR A 38 6.94 5.67 -2.04
CA THR A 38 5.55 5.82 -1.60
C THR A 38 5.46 6.74 -0.37
N LEU A 39 6.39 6.62 0.57
CA LEU A 39 6.46 7.48 1.75
C LEU A 39 6.75 8.93 1.38
N LYS A 40 7.66 9.17 0.44
CA LYS A 40 7.96 10.52 -0.06
C LYS A 40 6.73 11.15 -0.72
N ASP A 41 6.01 10.38 -1.53
CA ASP A 41 4.80 10.84 -2.19
C ASP A 41 3.66 11.11 -1.19
N ALA A 42 3.54 10.28 -0.16
CA ALA A 42 2.61 10.51 0.94
C ALA A 42 2.93 11.80 1.70
N ILE A 43 4.20 12.06 2.02
CA ILE A 43 4.62 13.32 2.67
C ILE A 43 4.31 14.53 1.80
N ALA A 44 4.56 14.44 0.49
CA ALA A 44 4.20 15.50 -0.45
C ALA A 44 2.68 15.73 -0.52
N SER A 45 1.89 14.66 -0.49
CA SER A 45 0.42 14.72 -0.46
C SER A 45 -0.09 15.39 0.83
N VAL A 46 0.49 15.08 1.98
CA VAL A 46 0.13 15.71 3.26
C VAL A 46 0.45 17.20 3.23
N ASN A 47 1.60 17.60 2.69
CA ASN A 47 1.94 19.02 2.53
C ASN A 47 0.91 19.75 1.65
N ASN A 48 0.47 19.13 0.56
CA ASN A 48 -0.56 19.70 -0.31
C ASN A 48 -1.92 19.83 0.41
N GLN A 49 -2.32 18.79 1.15
CA GLN A 49 -3.53 18.82 1.97
C GLN A 49 -3.47 19.89 3.06
N GLN A 50 -2.30 20.14 3.66
CA GLN A 50 -2.10 21.21 4.64
C GLN A 50 -2.38 22.59 4.03
N ILE A 51 -1.78 22.88 2.86
CA ILE A 51 -2.01 24.12 2.12
C ILE A 51 -3.49 24.29 1.76
N GLN A 52 -4.14 23.21 1.35
CA GLN A 52 -5.56 23.22 1.01
C GLN A 52 -6.45 23.45 2.24
N SER A 53 -6.08 22.89 3.38
CA SER A 53 -6.75 23.09 4.67
C SER A 53 -6.57 24.52 5.18
N ASP A 54 -5.41 25.14 4.98
CA ASP A 54 -5.18 26.56 5.34
C ASP A 54 -6.08 27.48 4.49
N ALA A 55 -6.20 27.19 3.19
CA ALA A 55 -7.13 27.91 2.31
C ALA A 55 -8.60 27.72 2.73
N MET A 56 -8.97 26.52 3.18
CA MET A 56 -10.32 26.23 3.66
C MET A 56 -10.60 26.85 5.03
N THR A 57 -9.59 26.92 5.89
CA THR A 57 -9.67 27.60 7.20
C THR A 57 -9.83 29.10 7.02
N GLN A 58 -9.13 29.71 6.07
CA GLN A 58 -9.40 31.10 5.68
C GLN A 58 -10.83 31.31 5.18
N LYS A 59 -11.42 30.32 4.50
CA LYS A 59 -12.83 30.39 4.10
C LYS A 59 -13.78 30.24 5.30
N LEU A 60 -13.49 29.34 6.25
CA LEU A 60 -14.30 29.10 7.44
C LEU A 60 -14.29 30.27 8.44
N ILE A 61 -13.16 30.96 8.59
CA ILE A 61 -13.06 32.20 9.40
C ILE A 61 -14.03 33.29 8.87
N ASN A 62 -14.49 33.18 7.61
CA ASN A 62 -15.54 34.05 7.08
C ASN A 62 -16.97 33.68 7.56
N GLY A 63 -17.13 32.68 8.42
CA GLY A 63 -18.33 32.49 9.26
C GLY A 63 -19.37 31.48 8.76
N GLU A 64 -18.97 30.25 8.42
CA GLU A 64 -19.91 29.17 8.08
C GLU A 64 -20.30 28.30 9.29
N ASP A 65 -21.56 27.82 9.27
CA ASP A 65 -22.38 27.21 10.33
C ASP A 65 -21.81 25.88 10.87
N VAL A 66 -21.68 25.71 12.20
CA VAL A 66 -21.14 24.48 12.81
C VAL A 66 -22.02 23.97 13.95
N ASP A 67 -22.45 22.71 13.84
CA ASP A 67 -23.39 22.07 14.75
C ASP A 67 -22.66 21.35 15.91
N LEU A 68 -23.09 21.62 17.15
CA LEU A 68 -22.38 21.25 18.38
C LEU A 68 -22.25 19.72 18.58
N HIS A 69 -23.19 18.95 18.01
CA HIS A 69 -23.17 17.49 18.01
C HIS A 69 -22.02 16.93 17.15
N GLU A 70 -21.69 17.61 16.07
CA GLU A 70 -20.65 17.20 15.12
C GLU A 70 -19.26 17.35 15.75
N VAL A 71 -19.07 18.36 16.59
CA VAL A 71 -17.82 18.59 17.35
C VAL A 71 -17.53 17.43 18.30
N MET A 72 -18.53 16.94 19.03
CA MET A 72 -18.33 15.82 19.97
C MET A 72 -18.01 14.50 19.24
N ILE A 73 -18.72 14.21 18.14
CA ILE A 73 -18.44 13.03 17.31
C ILE A 73 -17.03 13.11 16.72
N THR A 74 -16.65 14.29 16.24
CA THR A 74 -15.31 14.55 15.68
C THR A 74 -14.23 14.35 16.74
N ALA A 75 -14.43 14.83 17.96
CA ALA A 75 -13.49 14.64 19.06
C ALA A 75 -13.31 13.14 19.41
N GLN A 76 -14.39 12.37 19.49
CA GLN A 76 -14.31 10.93 19.75
C GLN A 76 -13.62 10.18 18.59
N LYS A 77 -13.95 10.52 17.35
CA LYS A 77 -13.32 9.94 16.15
C LYS A 77 -11.82 10.27 16.09
N ALA A 78 -11.43 11.49 16.45
CA ALA A 78 -10.05 11.92 16.52
C ALA A 78 -9.26 11.10 17.56
N GLY A 79 -9.84 10.87 18.74
CA GLY A 79 -9.22 10.04 19.79
C GLY A 79 -8.96 8.60 19.33
N VAL A 80 -9.95 7.96 18.68
CA VAL A 80 -9.79 6.60 18.13
C VAL A 80 -8.75 6.56 17.00
N THR A 81 -8.77 7.55 16.11
CA THR A 81 -7.83 7.65 14.98
C THR A 81 -6.39 7.87 15.46
N LEU A 82 -6.20 8.67 16.51
CA LEU A 82 -4.89 8.89 17.11
C LEU A 82 -4.31 7.60 17.67
N ASN A 83 -5.11 6.84 18.43
CA ASN A 83 -4.68 5.54 18.97
C ASN A 83 -4.30 4.55 17.85
N ALA A 84 -5.11 4.47 16.79
CA ALA A 84 -4.77 3.64 15.63
C ALA A 84 -3.46 4.09 14.96
N THR A 85 -3.22 5.39 14.88
CA THR A 85 -1.98 5.94 14.31
C THR A 85 -0.76 5.58 15.16
N LEU A 86 -0.88 5.59 16.48
CA LEU A 86 0.19 5.18 17.39
C LEU A 86 0.57 3.70 17.19
N GLU A 87 -0.41 2.83 17.04
CA GLU A 87 -0.17 1.40 16.77
C GLU A 87 0.52 1.18 15.41
N VAL A 88 0.07 1.88 14.37
CA VAL A 88 0.73 1.83 13.04
C VAL A 88 2.15 2.36 13.10
N ARG A 89 2.40 3.46 13.83
CA ARG A 89 3.74 4.00 14.05
C ARG A 89 4.65 2.99 14.74
N ASN A 90 4.17 2.35 15.81
CA ASN A 90 4.93 1.36 16.55
C ASN A 90 5.30 0.17 15.64
N LYS A 91 4.35 -0.34 14.85
CA LYS A 91 4.61 -1.43 13.89
C LYS A 91 5.56 -1.04 12.76
N ALA A 92 5.51 0.21 12.29
CA ALA A 92 6.45 0.71 11.30
C ALA A 92 7.88 0.82 11.85
N ILE A 93 8.05 1.24 13.10
CA ILE A 93 9.35 1.26 13.78
C ILE A 93 9.89 -0.16 13.98
N GLU A 94 9.05 -1.09 14.41
CA GLU A 94 9.42 -2.52 14.54
C GLU A 94 9.85 -3.10 13.19
N ALA A 95 9.09 -2.86 12.11
CA ALA A 95 9.43 -3.33 10.77
C ALA A 95 10.77 -2.76 10.28
N TYR A 96 11.05 -1.49 10.56
CA TYR A 96 12.34 -0.86 10.25
C TYR A 96 13.49 -1.53 11.04
N GLN A 97 13.29 -1.76 12.34
CA GLN A 97 14.29 -2.44 13.17
C GLN A 97 14.56 -3.88 12.70
N GLU A 98 13.53 -4.60 12.29
CA GLU A 98 13.68 -5.99 11.81
C GLU A 98 14.45 -6.06 10.48
N ILE A 99 14.17 -5.16 9.53
CA ILE A 99 14.93 -5.05 8.27
C ILE A 99 16.41 -4.78 8.55
N MET A 100 16.71 -3.92 9.52
CA MET A 100 18.09 -3.62 9.94
C MET A 100 18.77 -4.84 10.58
N ARG A 101 18.04 -5.68 11.33
CA ARG A 101 18.57 -6.91 11.94
C ARG A 101 18.79 -8.04 10.95
N MET A 102 18.02 -8.08 9.85
CA MET A 102 18.24 -9.05 8.76
C MET A 102 19.44 -8.71 7.87
N SER A 103 19.94 -7.46 7.91
CA SER A 103 20.96 -6.95 7.00
C SER A 103 22.40 -6.94 7.55
N ILE A 104 22.63 -7.53 8.73
CA ILE A 104 23.98 -7.71 9.33
C ILE A 104 24.44 -9.16 9.28
#